data_AF-A0A202DV42-F1
#
_entry.id   AF-A0A202DV42-F1
#
_cell.length_a   1.000
_cell.length_b   1.000
_cell.length_c   1.000
_cell.angle_alpha   90.00
_cell.angle_beta   90.00
_cell.angle_gamma   90.00
#
_symmetry.space_group_name_H-M   'P 1'
#
loop_
_entity.id
_entity.type
_entity.pdbx_description
1 polymer ?
#
loop_
_entity_poly.entity_id
_entity_poly.type
_entity_poly.pdbx_seq_one_letter_code
_entity_poly.pdbx_strand_id
1 'polypeptide(L)'
;MEPGKCVMLTPDFLHTLSNQEALKLAGLIDVIPVRDQMIPMQGKRPAADAAPVKLYHRLRPGSANVLLEGKTPTDLTAVLTETRHESGCSVFTVNLGTFNERDFEAIREVLLAPHPVSWISYSQPWISRIRNSLLKPLGLRLDAQGRIGFNLYGQSEFVIHNFNDSTVQVSIAGTNIEKFSLQKQNTCEDLAVNNGVSILEAGKREVIWLTAMSKSDSRNPGSAETRNWNCEVSPSEHKSVVDKHTGARLIYATTAKSKDLNLYFDLNCWFQDLSMMIFYSDRSGRQELYGYLTETGEIVRLQNPADGPAAFATADYQSRDIYTIRNNTIYNWNVNISRPDPSKPSVVRINEDHIAAAPTGTHFFQSLTESA
;
A
#
# COMPACT_ATOMS: atom_id res chain seq x y z
N MET A 1 -8.25 -23.34 -15.19
CA MET A 1 -7.16 -22.47 -14.66
C MET A 1 -5.84 -23.08 -15.09
N GLU A 2 -4.87 -22.27 -15.54
CA GLU A 2 -3.54 -22.77 -15.93
C GLU A 2 -2.76 -23.27 -14.70
N PRO A 3 -1.86 -24.26 -14.86
CA PRO A 3 -0.97 -24.70 -13.78
C PRO A 3 -0.12 -23.57 -13.22
N GLY A 4 0.10 -23.58 -11.90
CA GLY A 4 0.94 -22.58 -11.21
C GLY A 4 0.27 -21.23 -10.98
N LYS A 5 -0.98 -21.02 -11.41
CA LYS A 5 -1.73 -19.81 -11.10
C LYS A 5 -2.25 -19.83 -9.67
N CYS A 6 -2.30 -18.64 -9.07
CA CYS A 6 -2.86 -18.38 -7.77
C CYS A 6 -4.04 -17.41 -7.93
N VAL A 7 -5.18 -17.72 -7.35
CA VAL A 7 -6.34 -16.82 -7.27
C VAL A 7 -6.59 -16.51 -5.80
N MET A 8 -6.77 -15.24 -5.47
CA MET A 8 -7.13 -14.79 -4.12
C MET A 8 -8.53 -14.19 -4.14
N LEU A 9 -9.37 -14.64 -3.21
CA LEU A 9 -10.76 -14.22 -3.07
C LEU A 9 -11.01 -13.65 -1.68
N THR A 10 -11.94 -12.70 -1.59
CA THR A 10 -12.46 -12.19 -0.32
C THR A 10 -13.83 -12.80 -0.02
N PRO A 11 -14.22 -12.89 1.26
CA PRO A 11 -15.54 -13.38 1.65
C PRO A 11 -16.67 -12.50 1.11
N ASP A 12 -16.50 -11.18 1.11
CA ASP A 12 -17.47 -10.23 0.57
C ASP A 12 -17.79 -10.50 -0.90
N PHE A 13 -16.76 -10.78 -1.71
CA PHE A 13 -16.94 -11.13 -3.11
C PHE A 13 -17.75 -12.43 -3.27
N LEU A 14 -17.37 -13.48 -2.53
CA LEU A 14 -18.07 -14.77 -2.57
C LEU A 14 -19.52 -14.68 -2.10
N HIS A 15 -19.76 -13.91 -1.02
CA HIS A 15 -21.09 -13.67 -0.48
C HIS A 15 -21.96 -12.91 -1.49
N THR A 16 -21.43 -11.84 -2.09
CA THR A 16 -22.14 -11.01 -3.08
C THR A 16 -22.51 -11.80 -4.33
N LEU A 17 -21.64 -12.68 -4.82
CA LEU A 17 -21.95 -13.53 -5.96
C LEU A 17 -23.09 -14.51 -5.68
N SER A 18 -23.27 -14.94 -4.42
CA SER A 18 -24.28 -15.95 -4.01
C SER A 18 -24.27 -17.20 -4.90
N ASN A 19 -23.10 -17.58 -5.43
CA ASN A 19 -22.92 -18.62 -6.42
C ASN A 19 -22.23 -19.85 -5.80
N GLN A 20 -22.92 -21.00 -5.83
CA GLN A 20 -22.42 -22.26 -5.26
C GLN A 20 -21.16 -22.78 -5.97
N GLU A 21 -20.99 -22.53 -7.27
CA GLU A 21 -19.78 -22.94 -8.00
C GLU A 21 -18.57 -22.12 -7.55
N ALA A 22 -18.75 -20.84 -7.22
CA ALA A 22 -17.67 -20.00 -6.69
C ALA A 22 -17.22 -20.48 -5.29
N LEU A 23 -18.19 -20.83 -4.43
CA LEU A 23 -17.90 -21.41 -3.11
C LEU A 23 -17.18 -22.76 -3.23
N LYS A 24 -17.66 -23.64 -4.12
CA LYS A 24 -17.03 -24.94 -4.40
C LYS A 24 -15.61 -24.77 -4.95
N LEU A 25 -15.38 -23.79 -5.83
CA LEU A 25 -14.05 -23.46 -6.36
C LEU A 25 -13.10 -23.00 -5.24
N ALA A 26 -13.61 -22.22 -4.28
CA ALA A 26 -12.89 -21.81 -3.09
C ALA A 26 -12.76 -22.92 -2.03
N GLY A 27 -13.43 -24.07 -2.21
CA GLY A 27 -13.52 -25.18 -1.26
C GLY A 27 -14.29 -24.84 0.01
N LEU A 28 -15.23 -23.89 -0.06
CA LEU A 28 -16.09 -23.46 1.03
C LEU A 28 -17.50 -24.04 0.88
N ILE A 29 -18.16 -24.29 2.01
CA ILE A 29 -19.58 -24.67 2.08
C ILE A 29 -20.44 -23.41 2.07
N ASP A 30 -20.07 -22.43 2.90
CA ASP A 30 -20.77 -21.15 2.99
C ASP A 30 -19.84 -20.02 3.47
N VAL A 31 -20.35 -18.80 3.31
CA VAL A 31 -19.77 -17.56 3.82
C VAL A 31 -20.91 -16.81 4.51
N ILE A 32 -20.83 -16.71 5.83
CA ILE A 32 -21.89 -16.17 6.68
C ILE A 32 -21.47 -14.79 7.19
N PRO A 33 -22.19 -13.70 6.89
CA PRO A 33 -21.91 -12.42 7.49
C PRO A 33 -22.03 -12.47 9.02
N VAL A 34 -21.03 -11.96 9.72
CA VAL A 34 -21.00 -11.88 11.19
C VAL A 34 -20.54 -10.49 11.64
N ARG A 35 -20.74 -10.19 12.93
CA ARG A 35 -20.24 -8.98 13.59
C ARG A 35 -19.42 -9.37 14.81
N ASP A 36 -18.47 -10.26 14.58
CA ASP A 36 -17.65 -10.79 15.64
C ASP A 36 -16.30 -10.07 15.67
N GLN A 37 -15.72 -10.04 16.85
CA GLN A 37 -14.29 -9.87 17.00
C GLN A 37 -13.67 -11.25 17.14
N MET A 38 -12.50 -11.40 16.53
CA MET A 38 -11.75 -12.63 16.54
C MET A 38 -10.40 -12.38 17.20
N ILE A 39 -10.02 -13.26 18.11
CA ILE A 39 -8.66 -13.26 18.66
C ILE A 39 -7.80 -14.17 17.78
N PRO A 40 -6.67 -13.64 17.28
CA PRO A 40 -5.70 -14.43 16.56
C PRO A 40 -5.22 -15.66 17.34
N MET A 41 -5.23 -16.83 16.69
CA MET A 41 -4.71 -18.08 17.26
C MET A 41 -3.30 -18.38 16.71
N GLN A 42 -2.43 -18.92 17.57
CA GLN A 42 -1.15 -19.50 17.22
C GLN A 42 -1.17 -20.99 17.59
N GLY A 43 -1.48 -21.83 16.61
CA GLY A 43 -1.82 -23.23 16.87
C GLY A 43 -3.11 -23.31 17.69
N LYS A 44 -3.06 -23.97 18.86
CA LYS A 44 -4.24 -24.20 19.71
C LYS A 44 -4.50 -23.12 20.77
N ARG A 45 -3.69 -22.06 20.83
CA ARG A 45 -3.83 -21.01 21.85
C ARG A 45 -3.98 -19.63 21.20
N PRO A 46 -4.74 -18.71 21.80
CA PRO A 46 -4.69 -17.30 21.42
C PRO A 46 -3.26 -16.77 21.54
N ALA A 47 -2.84 -15.93 20.60
CA ALA A 47 -1.56 -15.23 20.74
C ALA A 47 -1.67 -14.22 21.91
N ALA A 48 -0.67 -14.23 22.81
CA ALA A 48 -0.74 -13.52 24.09
C ALA A 48 -0.97 -12.00 23.94
N ASP A 49 -0.44 -11.39 22.87
CA ASP A 49 -0.49 -9.95 22.61
C ASP A 49 -1.39 -9.57 21.42
N ALA A 50 -2.26 -10.48 20.99
CA ALA A 50 -3.05 -10.23 19.79
C ALA A 50 -4.27 -9.37 20.09
N ALA A 51 -4.29 -8.17 19.51
CA ALA A 51 -5.48 -7.33 19.48
C ALA A 51 -6.62 -8.08 18.76
N PRO A 52 -7.87 -7.98 19.23
CA PRO A 52 -9.01 -8.51 18.51
C PRO A 52 -9.11 -7.88 17.13
N VAL A 53 -9.30 -8.72 16.12
CA VAL A 53 -9.50 -8.32 14.73
C VAL A 53 -11.00 -8.34 14.43
N LYS A 54 -11.49 -7.29 13.78
CA LYS A 54 -12.88 -7.23 13.30
C LYS A 54 -13.07 -8.26 12.18
N LEU A 55 -14.06 -9.12 12.34
CA LEU A 55 -14.42 -10.14 11.36
C LEU A 55 -15.75 -9.79 10.73
N TYR A 56 -15.81 -9.75 9.40
CA TYR A 56 -17.05 -9.47 8.67
C TYR A 56 -17.78 -10.75 8.27
N HIS A 57 -17.06 -11.86 8.13
CA HIS A 57 -17.61 -13.12 7.66
C HIS A 57 -17.06 -14.30 8.46
N ARG A 58 -17.91 -15.29 8.72
CA ARG A 58 -17.50 -16.62 9.15
C ARG A 58 -17.41 -17.50 7.91
N LEU A 59 -16.25 -18.11 7.71
CA LEU A 59 -16.04 -19.06 6.62
C LEU A 59 -16.30 -20.47 7.15
N ARG A 60 -17.08 -21.27 6.41
CA ARG A 60 -17.21 -22.71 6.69
C ARG A 60 -16.48 -23.50 5.61
N PRO A 61 -15.24 -23.95 5.88
CA PRO A 61 -14.48 -24.76 4.95
C PRO A 61 -15.20 -26.09 4.67
N GLY A 62 -15.21 -26.50 3.41
CA GLY A 62 -15.61 -27.84 2.98
C GLY A 62 -14.38 -28.66 2.65
N SER A 63 -13.92 -28.57 1.41
CA SER A 63 -12.68 -29.21 0.94
C SER A 63 -11.44 -28.34 1.11
N ALA A 64 -11.59 -27.07 1.48
CA ALA A 64 -10.46 -26.16 1.64
C ALA A 64 -9.60 -26.53 2.85
N ASN A 65 -8.28 -26.48 2.68
CA ASN A 65 -7.33 -26.60 3.77
C ASN A 65 -7.29 -25.29 4.56
N VAL A 66 -7.47 -25.36 5.87
CA VAL A 66 -7.40 -24.18 6.73
C VAL A 66 -5.95 -23.90 7.11
N LEU A 67 -5.41 -22.81 6.60
CA LEU A 67 -4.02 -22.42 6.81
C LEU A 67 -3.83 -21.51 8.02
N LEU A 68 -4.88 -20.76 8.37
CA LEU A 68 -4.92 -19.84 9.51
C LEU A 68 -6.34 -19.79 10.07
N GLU A 69 -6.46 -19.88 11.39
CA GLU A 69 -7.72 -19.83 12.15
C GLU A 69 -7.64 -18.73 13.18
N GLY A 70 -8.78 -18.13 13.51
CA GLY A 70 -8.91 -17.36 14.74
C GLY A 70 -10.12 -17.80 15.55
N LYS A 71 -10.20 -17.28 16.78
CA LYS A 71 -11.24 -17.65 17.74
C LYS A 71 -12.17 -16.48 17.98
N THR A 72 -13.46 -16.68 17.74
CA THR A 72 -14.53 -15.79 18.18
C THR A 72 -15.01 -16.21 19.58
N PRO A 73 -15.87 -15.43 20.26
CA PRO A 73 -16.47 -15.85 21.53
C PRO A 73 -17.23 -17.18 21.44
N THR A 74 -17.82 -17.47 20.29
CA THR A 74 -18.71 -18.63 20.10
C THR A 74 -18.09 -19.80 19.37
N ASP A 75 -17.05 -19.58 18.57
CA ASP A 75 -16.56 -20.59 17.63
C ASP A 75 -15.14 -20.29 17.09
N LEU A 76 -14.53 -21.27 16.42
CA LEU A 76 -13.39 -21.06 15.55
C LEU A 76 -13.86 -20.62 14.16
N THR A 77 -13.03 -19.84 13.47
CA THR A 77 -13.31 -19.41 12.09
C THR A 77 -12.03 -19.38 11.29
N ALA A 78 -12.13 -19.80 10.02
CA ALA A 78 -11.00 -19.72 9.11
C ALA A 78 -10.73 -18.25 8.71
N VAL A 79 -9.44 -17.93 8.64
CA VAL A 79 -8.92 -16.62 8.22
C VAL A 79 -8.18 -16.73 6.91
N LEU A 80 -7.47 -17.83 6.70
CA LEU A 80 -6.85 -18.15 5.43
C LEU A 80 -7.15 -19.60 5.10
N THR A 81 -7.74 -19.83 3.94
CA THR A 81 -7.93 -21.16 3.38
C THR A 81 -7.21 -21.29 2.04
N GLU A 82 -6.85 -22.52 1.67
CA GLU A 82 -6.28 -22.87 0.37
C GLU A 82 -7.02 -24.10 -0.17
N THR A 83 -7.50 -23.99 -1.40
CA THR A 83 -8.02 -25.13 -2.17
C THR A 83 -7.10 -25.35 -3.36
N ARG A 84 -6.50 -26.56 -3.42
CA ARG A 84 -5.67 -26.98 -4.55
C ARG A 84 -6.51 -27.76 -5.53
N HIS A 85 -6.46 -27.34 -6.79
CA HIS A 85 -7.16 -27.99 -7.89
C HIS A 85 -6.23 -28.93 -8.64
N GLU A 86 -6.79 -29.96 -9.29
CA GLU A 86 -6.06 -30.93 -10.09
C GLU A 86 -5.22 -30.29 -11.20
N SER A 87 -5.65 -29.12 -11.70
CA SER A 87 -4.91 -28.34 -12.69
C SER A 87 -3.60 -27.75 -12.16
N GLY A 88 -3.29 -27.90 -10.86
CA GLY A 88 -2.14 -27.28 -10.20
C GLY A 88 -2.37 -25.81 -9.81
N CYS A 89 -3.60 -25.30 -9.97
CA CYS A 89 -3.97 -23.97 -9.51
C CYS A 89 -4.38 -24.00 -8.03
N SER A 90 -4.03 -22.94 -7.31
CA SER A 90 -4.45 -22.75 -5.91
C SER A 90 -5.41 -21.56 -5.79
N VAL A 91 -6.52 -21.77 -5.07
CA VAL A 91 -7.48 -20.72 -4.72
C VAL A 91 -7.35 -20.45 -3.22
N PHE A 92 -6.98 -19.22 -2.87
CA PHE A 92 -6.92 -18.75 -1.50
C PHE A 92 -8.13 -17.92 -1.18
N THR A 93 -8.74 -18.16 -0.02
CA THR A 93 -9.71 -17.21 0.56
C THR A 93 -9.07 -16.59 1.79
N VAL A 94 -8.95 -15.26 1.79
CA VAL A 94 -8.43 -14.52 2.93
C VAL A 94 -9.57 -13.72 3.53
N ASN A 95 -9.91 -14.02 4.77
CA ASN A 95 -10.98 -13.39 5.52
C ASN A 95 -10.56 -11.99 5.98
N LEU A 96 -10.44 -11.10 5.01
CA LEU A 96 -10.22 -9.68 5.16
C LEU A 96 -11.53 -8.99 4.78
N GLY A 97 -11.90 -7.96 5.52
CA GLY A 97 -12.93 -7.03 5.06
C GLY A 97 -12.30 -5.97 4.18
N THR A 98 -12.91 -5.69 3.04
CA THR A 98 -12.66 -4.43 2.36
C THR A 98 -13.50 -3.33 3.01
N PHE A 99 -13.22 -2.07 2.67
CA PHE A 99 -14.12 -0.98 3.04
C PHE A 99 -15.53 -1.27 2.50
N ASN A 100 -16.54 -0.99 3.32
CA ASN A 100 -17.94 -0.95 2.89
C ASN A 100 -18.56 0.40 3.24
N GLU A 101 -19.72 0.72 2.65
CA GLU A 101 -20.44 1.99 2.86
C GLU A 101 -20.58 2.34 4.35
N ARG A 102 -20.83 1.35 5.22
CA ARG A 102 -20.99 1.61 6.66
C ARG A 102 -19.70 2.03 7.34
N ASP A 103 -18.55 1.55 6.87
CA ASP A 103 -17.25 1.99 7.40
C ASP A 103 -17.01 3.47 7.03
N PHE A 104 -17.47 3.92 5.87
CA PHE A 104 -17.50 5.35 5.49
C PHE A 104 -18.54 6.16 6.29
N GLU A 105 -19.72 5.60 6.55
CA GLU A 105 -20.74 6.26 7.39
C GLU A 105 -20.25 6.45 8.84
N ALA A 106 -19.49 5.49 9.38
CA ALA A 106 -19.04 5.49 10.77
C ALA A 106 -18.04 6.61 11.09
N ILE A 107 -17.16 6.96 10.13
CA ILE A 107 -16.20 8.06 10.28
C ILE A 107 -16.87 9.44 10.19
N ARG A 108 -18.13 9.52 9.73
CA ARG A 108 -18.89 10.78 9.49
C ARG A 108 -18.17 11.81 8.61
N GLU A 109 -17.09 11.40 7.96
CA GLU A 109 -16.20 12.23 7.18
C GLU A 109 -15.99 11.55 5.83
N VAL A 110 -16.89 11.88 4.89
CA VAL A 110 -17.03 11.23 3.57
C VAL A 110 -15.76 11.35 2.69
N LEU A 111 -14.80 12.19 3.08
CA LEU A 111 -13.57 12.48 2.34
C LEU A 111 -12.34 11.73 2.85
N LEU A 112 -12.42 11.12 4.04
CA LEU A 112 -11.34 10.29 4.55
C LEU A 112 -11.58 8.84 4.15
N ALA A 113 -10.51 8.15 3.76
CA ALA A 113 -10.57 6.69 3.72
C ALA A 113 -10.93 6.20 5.14
N PRO A 114 -11.82 5.20 5.28
CA PRO A 114 -12.09 4.58 6.56
C PRO A 114 -10.79 4.11 7.20
N HIS A 115 -10.79 3.96 8.52
CA HIS A 115 -9.64 3.43 9.23
C HIS A 115 -9.07 2.21 8.49
N PRO A 116 -7.74 2.17 8.27
CA PRO A 116 -7.10 1.14 7.45
C PRO A 116 -7.54 -0.27 7.80
N VAL A 117 -7.55 -1.15 6.80
CA VAL A 117 -8.03 -2.52 6.98
C VAL A 117 -7.14 -3.24 8.00
N SER A 118 -7.78 -4.08 8.81
CA SER A 118 -7.20 -4.74 10.00
C SER A 118 -5.89 -5.52 9.80
N TRP A 119 -5.49 -5.88 8.57
CA TRP A 119 -4.32 -6.74 8.36
C TRP A 119 -2.97 -6.07 8.65
N ILE A 120 -2.86 -4.74 8.54
CA ILE A 120 -1.65 -4.02 8.99
C ILE A 120 -1.43 -4.14 10.50
N SER A 121 -2.49 -4.47 11.24
CA SER A 121 -2.48 -4.68 12.69
C SER A 121 -2.43 -6.17 13.07
N TYR A 122 -2.32 -7.07 12.09
CA TYR A 122 -2.17 -8.50 12.41
C TYR A 122 -0.86 -8.77 13.12
N SER A 123 -0.89 -9.73 14.03
CA SER A 123 0.33 -10.20 14.68
C SER A 123 1.34 -10.70 13.65
N GLN A 124 2.62 -10.53 13.96
CA GLN A 124 3.71 -10.96 13.08
C GLN A 124 3.59 -12.43 12.62
N PRO A 125 3.24 -13.41 13.48
CA PRO A 125 3.04 -14.79 13.04
C PRO A 125 1.97 -14.96 11.96
N TRP A 126 0.91 -14.15 12.00
CA TRP A 126 -0.17 -14.19 11.01
C TRP A 126 0.26 -13.60 9.68
N ILE A 127 0.93 -12.44 9.72
CA ILE A 127 1.48 -11.81 8.51
C ILE A 127 2.47 -12.76 7.84
N SER A 128 3.42 -13.34 8.60
CA SER A 128 4.36 -14.33 8.06
C SER A 128 3.64 -15.56 7.51
N ARG A 129 2.56 -16.04 8.15
CA ARG A 129 1.79 -17.18 7.65
C ARG A 129 1.10 -16.86 6.33
N ILE A 130 0.36 -15.76 6.24
CA ILE A 130 -0.34 -15.33 5.02
C ILE A 130 0.67 -15.13 3.89
N ARG A 131 1.71 -14.33 4.15
CA ARG A 131 2.74 -14.01 3.16
C ARG A 131 3.42 -15.26 2.61
N ASN A 132 3.87 -16.16 3.50
CA ASN A 132 4.58 -17.36 3.07
C ASN A 132 3.67 -18.38 2.38
N SER A 133 2.37 -18.41 2.72
CA SER A 133 1.40 -19.21 1.97
C SER A 133 1.25 -18.74 0.53
N LEU A 134 1.21 -17.42 0.31
CA LEU A 134 1.11 -16.82 -1.03
C LEU A 134 2.41 -16.90 -1.84
N LEU A 135 3.57 -16.89 -1.17
CA LEU A 135 4.89 -17.01 -1.82
C LEU A 135 5.30 -18.47 -2.09
N LYS A 136 4.70 -19.45 -1.39
CA LYS A 136 5.02 -20.87 -1.54
C LYS A 136 4.95 -21.39 -2.98
N PRO A 137 3.94 -21.06 -3.82
CA PRO A 137 3.91 -21.49 -5.22
C PRO A 137 5.11 -21.00 -6.05
N LEU A 138 5.76 -19.93 -5.62
CA LEU A 138 6.93 -19.34 -6.26
C LEU A 138 8.25 -19.92 -5.72
N GLY A 139 8.17 -20.85 -4.75
CA GLY A 139 9.35 -21.39 -4.08
C GLY A 139 10.08 -20.36 -3.22
N LEU A 140 9.38 -19.31 -2.79
CA LEU A 140 9.92 -18.22 -1.98
C LEU A 140 9.33 -18.22 -0.57
N ARG A 141 10.09 -17.66 0.36
CA ARG A 141 9.71 -17.38 1.75
C ARG A 141 10.25 -15.99 2.10
N LEU A 142 9.41 -15.16 2.70
CA LEU A 142 9.80 -13.85 3.21
C LEU A 142 9.42 -13.76 4.69
N ASP A 143 10.42 -13.60 5.53
CA ASP A 143 10.24 -13.28 6.95
C ASP A 143 10.71 -11.85 7.21
N ALA A 144 9.78 -11.02 7.62
CA ALA A 144 9.97 -9.60 7.81
C ALA A 144 8.79 -9.06 8.60
N GLN A 145 9.00 -8.01 9.38
CA GLN A 145 7.94 -7.33 10.12
C GLN A 145 6.71 -7.02 9.23
N GLY A 146 5.55 -6.80 9.85
CA GLY A 146 4.42 -6.16 9.19
C GLY A 146 4.83 -4.89 8.45
N ARG A 147 4.01 -4.47 7.47
CA ARG A 147 4.28 -3.28 6.63
C ARG A 147 5.56 -3.37 5.78
N ILE A 148 5.95 -4.59 5.44
CA ILE A 148 6.96 -4.87 4.40
C ILE A 148 6.25 -5.35 3.15
N GLY A 149 6.33 -4.53 2.10
CA GLY A 149 5.92 -4.88 0.75
C GLY A 149 6.98 -5.73 0.07
N PHE A 150 6.56 -6.71 -0.71
CA PHE A 150 7.45 -7.56 -1.52
C PHE A 150 6.81 -7.78 -2.89
N ASN A 151 7.38 -7.13 -3.90
CA ASN A 151 6.86 -7.13 -5.26
C ASN A 151 7.82 -7.88 -6.17
N LEU A 152 7.26 -8.65 -7.10
CA LEU A 152 8.01 -9.42 -8.09
C LEU A 152 7.88 -8.73 -9.44
N TYR A 153 9.02 -8.44 -10.06
CA TYR A 153 9.10 -7.86 -11.40
C TYR A 153 9.81 -8.85 -12.32
N GLY A 154 9.07 -9.35 -13.31
CA GLY A 154 9.58 -10.37 -14.22
C GLY A 154 9.98 -11.67 -13.51
N GLN A 155 11.13 -12.23 -13.88
CA GLN A 155 11.61 -13.52 -13.35
C GLN A 155 12.75 -13.40 -12.34
N SER A 156 13.38 -12.23 -12.24
CA SER A 156 14.66 -12.05 -11.55
C SER A 156 14.73 -10.76 -10.73
N GLU A 157 13.67 -9.96 -10.67
CA GLU A 157 13.70 -8.70 -9.94
C GLU A 157 12.66 -8.72 -8.83
N PHE A 158 13.09 -8.22 -7.67
CA PHE A 158 12.28 -8.12 -6.48
C PHE A 158 12.41 -6.71 -5.94
N VAL A 159 11.31 -6.18 -5.42
CA VAL A 159 11.33 -4.88 -4.75
C VAL A 159 10.76 -5.04 -3.35
N ILE A 160 11.56 -4.65 -2.36
CA ILE A 160 11.19 -4.62 -0.95
C ILE A 160 10.89 -3.17 -0.59
N HIS A 161 9.71 -2.92 -0.05
CA HIS A 161 9.32 -1.60 0.47
C HIS A 161 9.15 -1.70 1.98
N ASN A 162 9.90 -0.92 2.75
CA ASN A 162 9.71 -0.81 4.18
C ASN A 162 8.80 0.36 4.52
N PHE A 163 7.51 0.12 4.77
CA PHE A 163 6.57 1.16 5.21
C PHE A 163 6.59 1.38 6.74
N ASN A 164 7.66 0.95 7.43
CA ASN A 164 7.85 1.25 8.85
C ASN A 164 8.68 2.53 9.03
N ASP A 165 8.48 3.18 10.17
CA ASP A 165 9.27 4.34 10.61
C ASP A 165 10.60 3.98 11.27
N SER A 166 11.01 2.72 11.15
CA SER A 166 12.26 2.19 11.70
C SER A 166 12.91 1.25 10.70
N THR A 167 14.21 1.05 10.85
CA THR A 167 14.92 -0.03 10.15
C THR A 167 14.33 -1.37 10.56
N VAL A 168 14.13 -2.26 9.58
CA VAL A 168 13.65 -3.62 9.82
C VAL A 168 14.57 -4.64 9.14
N GLN A 169 14.76 -5.78 9.78
CA GLN A 169 15.44 -6.90 9.18
C GLN A 169 14.48 -7.67 8.27
N VAL A 170 14.95 -8.02 7.08
CA VAL A 170 14.21 -8.80 6.09
C VAL A 170 15.03 -10.03 5.72
N SER A 171 14.40 -11.20 5.84
CA SER A 171 14.97 -12.48 5.45
C SER A 171 14.20 -13.04 4.25
N ILE A 172 14.93 -13.34 3.18
CA ILE A 172 14.41 -13.96 1.96
C ILE A 172 15.04 -15.34 1.83
N ALA A 173 14.21 -16.36 1.63
CA ALA A 173 14.68 -17.72 1.38
C ALA A 173 13.93 -18.33 0.19
N GLY A 174 14.55 -19.29 -0.50
CA GLY A 174 13.85 -19.98 -1.59
C GLY A 174 14.72 -20.97 -2.35
N THR A 175 14.06 -21.92 -3.04
CA THR A 175 14.73 -23.06 -3.71
C THR A 175 15.68 -22.67 -4.84
N ASN A 176 15.64 -21.42 -5.30
CA ASN A 176 16.54 -20.92 -6.34
C ASN A 176 17.31 -19.65 -5.93
N ILE A 177 17.19 -19.20 -4.67
CA ILE A 177 17.80 -17.93 -4.29
C ILE A 177 19.34 -17.99 -4.31
N GLU A 178 19.90 -19.17 -4.04
CA GLU A 178 21.34 -19.43 -4.10
C GLU A 178 21.91 -19.45 -5.53
N LYS A 179 21.04 -19.52 -6.56
CA LYS A 179 21.44 -19.35 -7.96
C LYS A 179 21.54 -17.88 -8.35
N PHE A 180 21.12 -16.98 -7.47
CA PHE A 180 21.07 -15.55 -7.72
C PHE A 180 22.13 -14.84 -6.88
N SER A 181 22.96 -14.02 -7.52
CA SER A 181 23.62 -12.94 -6.80
C SER A 181 22.56 -11.89 -6.56
N LEU A 182 22.15 -11.69 -5.30
CA LEU A 182 21.25 -10.59 -4.94
C LEU A 182 22.10 -9.35 -4.72
N GLN A 183 21.84 -8.30 -5.47
CA GLN A 183 22.48 -7.00 -5.27
C GLN A 183 21.42 -5.96 -4.95
N LYS A 184 21.66 -5.15 -3.90
CA LYS A 184 20.90 -3.93 -3.66
C LYS A 184 21.27 -2.91 -4.72
N GLN A 185 20.37 -2.59 -5.66
CA GLN A 185 20.72 -1.69 -6.76
C GLN A 185 21.02 -0.25 -6.31
N ASN A 186 20.43 0.20 -5.20
CA ASN A 186 20.64 1.55 -4.68
C ASN A 186 22.04 1.76 -4.10
N THR A 187 22.65 0.72 -3.53
CA THR A 187 24.00 0.78 -2.92
C THR A 187 25.05 -0.01 -3.68
N CYS A 188 24.64 -0.83 -4.65
CA CYS A 188 25.44 -1.88 -5.29
C CYS A 188 26.09 -2.85 -4.28
N GLU A 189 25.45 -3.02 -3.12
CA GLU A 189 25.85 -3.99 -2.10
C GLU A 189 25.42 -5.39 -2.51
N ASP A 190 26.38 -6.29 -2.69
CA ASP A 190 26.11 -7.71 -2.88
C ASP A 190 25.64 -8.33 -1.55
N LEU A 191 24.48 -8.98 -1.57
CA LEU A 191 23.92 -9.67 -0.43
C LEU A 191 24.39 -11.12 -0.40
N ALA A 192 25.00 -11.50 0.72
CA ALA A 192 25.35 -12.88 0.97
C ALA A 192 24.11 -13.77 1.01
N VAL A 193 24.20 -14.93 0.36
CA VAL A 193 23.20 -16.01 0.45
C VAL A 193 23.85 -17.17 1.18
N ASN A 194 23.43 -17.40 2.42
CA ASN A 194 23.95 -18.46 3.28
C ASN A 194 22.87 -19.50 3.49
N ASN A 195 23.13 -20.76 3.10
CA ASN A 195 22.19 -21.88 3.22
C ASN A 195 20.80 -21.57 2.60
N GLY A 196 20.79 -20.97 1.42
CA GLY A 196 19.55 -20.59 0.72
C GLY A 196 18.75 -19.48 1.39
N VAL A 197 19.38 -18.68 2.26
CA VAL A 197 18.78 -17.51 2.92
C VAL A 197 19.65 -16.28 2.71
N SER A 198 19.04 -15.18 2.29
CA SER A 198 19.65 -13.86 2.31
C SER A 198 18.98 -13.01 3.37
N ILE A 199 19.77 -12.22 4.09
CA ILE A 199 19.30 -11.31 5.14
C ILE A 199 19.80 -9.91 4.78
N LEU A 200 18.91 -8.93 4.86
CA LEU A 200 19.23 -7.53 4.66
C LEU A 200 18.50 -6.65 5.68
N GLU A 201 19.04 -5.47 5.92
CA GLU A 201 18.34 -4.40 6.63
C GLU A 201 17.70 -3.48 5.60
N ALA A 202 16.43 -3.16 5.83
CA ALA A 202 15.70 -2.11 5.12
C ALA A 202 15.49 -0.94 6.07
N GLY A 203 16.12 0.19 5.80
CA GLY A 203 16.00 1.43 6.54
C GLY A 203 14.57 1.96 6.54
N LYS A 204 14.32 2.97 7.39
CA LYS A 204 13.02 3.67 7.47
C LYS A 204 12.56 4.10 6.06
N ARG A 205 11.34 3.72 5.67
CA ARG A 205 10.73 4.10 4.37
C ARG A 205 11.59 3.76 3.15
N GLU A 206 12.53 2.82 3.28
CA GLU A 206 13.45 2.46 2.20
C GLU A 206 12.77 1.57 1.16
N VAL A 207 13.09 1.81 -0.11
CA VAL A 207 12.79 0.93 -1.24
C VAL A 207 14.08 0.28 -1.72
N ILE A 208 14.13 -1.05 -1.65
CA ILE A 208 15.29 -1.83 -2.07
C ILE A 208 14.93 -2.64 -3.31
N TRP A 209 15.65 -2.37 -4.38
CA TRP A 209 15.64 -3.17 -5.59
C TRP A 209 16.68 -4.27 -5.48
N LEU A 210 16.22 -5.51 -5.61
CA LEU A 210 17.06 -6.69 -5.68
C LEU A 210 16.96 -7.27 -7.09
N THR A 211 18.11 -7.42 -7.74
CA THR A 211 18.19 -8.19 -8.97
C THR A 211 18.95 -9.46 -8.70
N ALA A 212 18.36 -10.56 -9.14
CA ALA A 212 19.04 -11.81 -9.34
C ALA A 212 19.94 -11.71 -10.58
N MET A 213 21.21 -11.39 -10.39
CA MET A 213 22.16 -11.28 -11.49
C MET A 213 22.89 -12.60 -11.74
N SER A 214 23.15 -12.89 -13.02
CA SER A 214 24.27 -13.74 -13.40
C SER A 214 25.57 -12.93 -13.16
N LYS A 215 26.65 -13.58 -12.73
CA LYS A 215 27.87 -12.96 -12.17
C LYS A 215 28.60 -11.87 -13.00
N SER A 216 28.12 -11.44 -14.17
CA SER A 216 28.86 -10.58 -15.10
C SER A 216 28.41 -9.11 -15.22
N ASP A 217 27.31 -8.69 -14.60
CA ASP A 217 26.81 -7.31 -14.80
C ASP A 217 26.97 -6.49 -13.51
N SER A 218 27.84 -5.49 -13.49
CA SER A 218 27.86 -4.47 -12.43
C SER A 218 27.45 -3.11 -13.01
N ARG A 219 26.56 -2.39 -12.31
CA ARG A 219 26.14 -1.03 -12.65
C ARG A 219 26.58 -0.07 -11.56
N ASN A 220 26.77 1.20 -11.90
CA ASN A 220 27.04 2.27 -10.93
C ASN A 220 25.72 2.88 -10.44
N PRO A 221 25.52 3.05 -9.13
CA PRO A 221 24.42 3.84 -8.62
C PRO A 221 24.78 5.33 -8.76
N GLY A 222 23.85 6.13 -9.30
CA GLY A 222 23.96 7.58 -9.22
C GLY A 222 23.81 8.04 -7.76
N SER A 223 24.61 9.01 -7.33
CA SER A 223 24.49 9.61 -6.00
C SER A 223 23.12 10.27 -5.81
N ALA A 224 22.45 9.97 -4.68
CA ALA A 224 21.20 10.63 -4.30
C ALA A 224 21.47 12.09 -3.91
N GLU A 225 20.98 13.04 -4.69
CA GLU A 225 20.99 14.47 -4.32
C GLU A 225 19.70 14.82 -3.57
N THR A 226 19.81 15.34 -2.35
CA THR A 226 18.69 15.97 -1.64
C THR A 226 18.44 17.35 -2.25
N ARG A 227 17.19 17.64 -2.63
CA ARG A 227 16.78 18.93 -3.19
C ARG A 227 15.71 19.57 -2.32
N ASN A 228 15.58 20.89 -2.39
CA ASN A 228 14.49 21.58 -1.73
C ASN A 228 14.09 22.84 -2.49
N TRP A 229 12.81 23.21 -2.40
CA TRP A 229 12.29 24.42 -3.03
C TRP A 229 11.10 24.99 -2.26
N ASN A 230 10.89 26.30 -2.39
CA ASN A 230 9.66 26.95 -1.95
C ASN A 230 8.60 26.79 -3.03
N CYS A 231 7.40 26.38 -2.64
CA CYS A 231 6.27 26.27 -3.54
C CYS A 231 5.69 27.64 -3.86
N GLU A 232 5.11 27.75 -5.06
CA GLU A 232 4.26 28.88 -5.42
C GLU A 232 2.89 28.71 -4.74
N VAL A 233 2.46 29.72 -3.98
CA VAL A 233 1.19 29.72 -3.27
C VAL A 233 0.28 30.79 -3.86
N SER A 234 -0.85 30.35 -4.40
CA SER A 234 -1.90 31.18 -4.97
C SER A 234 -2.99 31.46 -3.94
N PRO A 235 -3.71 32.59 -4.04
CA PRO A 235 -4.84 32.91 -3.16
C PRO A 235 -5.92 31.82 -3.14
N SER A 236 -6.84 31.91 -2.17
CA SER A 236 -7.98 31.00 -2.09
C SER A 236 -8.86 31.07 -3.35
N GLU A 237 -9.14 29.89 -3.90
CA GLU A 237 -10.07 29.71 -5.02
C GLU A 237 -11.28 28.86 -4.64
N HIS A 238 -11.36 28.41 -3.37
CA HIS A 238 -12.39 27.48 -2.98
C HIS A 238 -13.78 28.12 -3.04
N LYS A 239 -14.79 27.27 -3.13
CA LYS A 239 -16.18 27.70 -3.02
C LYS A 239 -16.92 26.74 -2.13
N SER A 240 -17.69 27.28 -1.18
CA SER A 240 -18.61 26.47 -0.39
C SER A 240 -20.04 26.70 -0.85
N VAL A 241 -20.79 25.61 -1.01
CA VAL A 241 -22.22 25.64 -1.29
C VAL A 241 -22.92 24.67 -0.35
N VAL A 242 -24.20 24.90 -0.08
CA VAL A 242 -25.05 23.93 0.57
C VAL A 242 -25.84 23.21 -0.52
N ASP A 243 -25.69 21.90 -0.60
CA ASP A 243 -26.48 21.09 -1.52
C ASP A 243 -27.95 21.20 -1.14
N LYS A 244 -28.80 21.56 -2.11
CA LYS A 244 -30.21 21.89 -1.85
C LYS A 244 -31.06 20.67 -1.52
N HIS A 245 -30.61 19.47 -1.90
CA HIS A 245 -31.38 18.24 -1.72
C HIS A 245 -31.04 17.54 -0.41
N THR A 246 -29.75 17.49 -0.07
CA THR A 246 -29.23 16.78 1.11
C THR A 246 -28.97 17.70 2.30
N GLY A 247 -28.85 19.02 2.06
CA GLY A 247 -28.40 19.98 3.09
C GLY A 247 -26.91 19.87 3.41
N ALA A 248 -26.16 19.00 2.72
CA ALA A 248 -24.73 18.83 2.95
C ALA A 248 -23.94 20.06 2.51
N ARG A 249 -22.93 20.46 3.29
CA ARG A 249 -21.97 21.49 2.88
C ARG A 249 -20.97 20.86 1.92
N LEU A 250 -20.94 21.34 0.68
CA LEU A 250 -19.94 20.98 -0.32
C LEU A 250 -18.86 22.06 -0.34
N ILE A 251 -17.61 21.64 -0.43
CA ILE A 251 -16.45 22.51 -0.63
C ILE A 251 -15.78 22.09 -1.93
N TYR A 252 -15.79 22.98 -2.91
CA TYR A 252 -15.00 22.85 -4.12
C TYR A 252 -13.61 23.40 -3.82
N ALA A 253 -12.59 22.55 -3.81
CA ALA A 253 -11.22 22.94 -3.48
C ALA A 253 -10.68 24.05 -4.41
N THR A 254 -11.07 24.04 -5.68
CA THR A 254 -10.70 25.03 -6.68
C THR A 254 -11.89 25.35 -7.59
N THR A 255 -11.89 26.56 -8.16
CA THR A 255 -12.84 27.02 -9.18
C THR A 255 -12.17 27.25 -10.53
N ALA A 256 -10.92 26.82 -10.68
CA ALA A 256 -10.18 26.90 -11.94
C ALA A 256 -10.92 26.14 -13.06
N LYS A 257 -10.79 26.64 -14.30
CA LYS A 257 -11.34 25.97 -15.50
C LYS A 257 -10.41 24.88 -16.04
N SER A 258 -9.28 24.66 -15.39
CA SER A 258 -8.31 23.61 -15.71
C SER A 258 -8.94 22.23 -15.61
N LYS A 259 -8.34 21.25 -16.28
CA LYS A 259 -8.65 19.85 -16.00
C LYS A 259 -7.96 19.49 -14.69
N ASP A 260 -8.76 18.98 -13.76
CA ASP A 260 -8.27 18.48 -12.49
C ASP A 260 -8.62 17.00 -12.37
N LEU A 261 -7.67 16.20 -11.89
CA LEU A 261 -7.86 14.78 -11.59
C LEU A 261 -7.66 14.59 -10.08
N ASN A 262 -8.75 14.27 -9.39
CA ASN A 262 -8.69 13.90 -8.00
C ASN A 262 -8.15 12.48 -7.86
N LEU A 263 -7.34 12.27 -6.84
CA LEU A 263 -6.64 11.01 -6.55
C LEU A 263 -7.46 10.00 -5.73
N TYR A 264 -8.63 10.42 -5.23
CA TYR A 264 -9.41 9.74 -4.18
C TYR A 264 -9.88 8.31 -4.45
N PHE A 265 -9.88 7.86 -5.71
CA PHE A 265 -10.31 6.50 -6.04
C PHE A 265 -9.22 5.46 -5.84
N ASP A 266 -7.95 5.84 -6.03
CA ASP A 266 -6.84 4.88 -6.09
C ASP A 266 -5.74 5.18 -5.09
N LEU A 267 -5.54 6.46 -4.71
CA LEU A 267 -4.35 6.92 -3.97
C LEU A 267 -4.74 7.82 -2.79
N ASN A 268 -4.00 7.72 -1.68
CA ASN A 268 -4.16 8.64 -0.56
C ASN A 268 -3.84 10.07 -1.03
N CYS A 269 -4.80 10.97 -0.86
CA CYS A 269 -4.67 12.35 -1.33
C CYS A 269 -4.74 13.37 -0.20
N TRP A 270 -4.80 12.92 1.05
CA TRP A 270 -4.90 13.73 2.24
C TRP A 270 -3.75 13.43 3.17
N PHE A 271 -3.17 14.48 3.76
CA PHE A 271 -2.38 14.29 4.97
C PHE A 271 -3.29 13.92 6.14
N GLN A 272 -2.76 13.13 7.07
CA GLN A 272 -3.49 12.64 8.23
C GLN A 272 -4.10 13.77 9.08
N ASP A 273 -3.39 14.89 9.18
CA ASP A 273 -3.79 16.07 9.95
C ASP A 273 -4.76 16.99 9.20
N LEU A 274 -5.23 16.56 8.02
CA LEU A 274 -6.13 17.31 7.15
C LEU A 274 -5.61 18.68 6.71
N SER A 275 -4.31 18.96 6.88
CA SER A 275 -3.73 20.27 6.56
C SER A 275 -3.69 20.55 5.05
N MET A 276 -3.58 19.50 4.23
CA MET A 276 -3.53 19.61 2.77
C MET A 276 -4.19 18.41 2.08
N MET A 277 -4.94 18.70 1.01
CA MET A 277 -5.35 17.72 0.00
C MET A 277 -4.50 17.90 -1.26
N ILE A 278 -3.96 16.83 -1.83
CA ILE A 278 -3.20 16.85 -3.08
C ILE A 278 -4.03 16.37 -4.27
N PHE A 279 -3.81 16.96 -5.44
CA PHE A 279 -4.52 16.65 -6.67
C PHE A 279 -3.69 17.02 -7.90
N TYR A 280 -4.03 16.46 -9.06
CA TYR A 280 -3.41 16.87 -10.33
C TYR A 280 -4.22 17.97 -10.99
N SER A 281 -3.53 18.97 -11.55
CA SER A 281 -4.14 20.06 -12.33
C SER A 281 -3.26 20.43 -13.52
N ASP A 282 -3.87 20.86 -14.62
CA ASP A 282 -3.15 21.39 -15.79
C ASP A 282 -3.07 22.93 -15.84
N ARG A 283 -3.42 23.62 -14.75
CA ARG A 283 -3.53 25.09 -14.70
C ARG A 283 -2.25 25.87 -15.06
N SER A 284 -1.07 25.25 -14.98
CA SER A 284 0.21 25.84 -15.41
C SER A 284 0.57 25.53 -16.87
N GLY A 285 -0.35 24.91 -17.63
CA GLY A 285 -0.13 24.47 -19.00
C GLY A 285 0.39 23.04 -19.13
N ARG A 286 0.56 22.31 -18.01
CA ARG A 286 0.91 20.88 -17.98
C ARG A 286 0.29 20.21 -16.75
N GLN A 287 -0.02 18.93 -16.85
CA GLN A 287 -0.53 18.15 -15.72
C GLN A 287 0.57 17.96 -14.67
N GLU A 288 0.38 18.53 -13.48
CA GLU A 288 1.33 18.45 -12.36
C GLU A 288 0.60 18.49 -11.01
N LEU A 289 1.35 18.23 -9.93
CA LEU A 289 0.78 18.08 -8.59
C LEU A 289 0.56 19.44 -7.90
N TYR A 290 -0.63 19.61 -7.37
CA TYR A 290 -1.05 20.75 -6.56
C TYR A 290 -1.55 20.30 -5.19
N GLY A 291 -1.50 21.22 -4.23
CA GLY A 291 -2.06 21.09 -2.90
C GLY A 291 -3.15 22.13 -2.64
N TYR A 292 -4.18 21.75 -1.90
CA TYR A 292 -5.22 22.63 -1.36
C TYR A 292 -5.05 22.70 0.16
N LEU A 293 -4.74 23.89 0.69
CA LEU A 293 -4.62 24.11 2.13
C LEU A 293 -6.01 24.32 2.74
N THR A 294 -6.43 23.43 3.63
CA THR A 294 -7.81 23.42 4.14
C THR A 294 -8.17 24.62 5.00
N GLU A 295 -7.21 25.11 5.78
CA GLU A 295 -7.41 26.23 6.69
C GLU A 295 -7.62 27.56 5.93
N THR A 296 -6.87 27.77 4.85
CA THR A 296 -6.79 29.06 4.15
C THR A 296 -7.54 29.07 2.82
N GLY A 297 -7.74 27.88 2.23
CA GLY A 297 -8.26 27.72 0.88
C GLY A 297 -7.23 27.92 -0.23
N GLU A 298 -5.99 28.24 0.11
CA GLU A 298 -4.91 28.52 -0.84
C GLU A 298 -4.55 27.30 -1.69
N ILE A 299 -4.12 27.56 -2.92
CA ILE A 299 -3.64 26.55 -3.85
C ILE A 299 -2.13 26.62 -3.95
N VAL A 300 -1.48 25.47 -3.81
CA VAL A 300 -0.03 25.33 -3.76
C VAL A 300 0.44 24.53 -4.96
N ARG A 301 1.34 25.09 -5.77
CA ARG A 301 2.04 24.35 -6.82
C ARG A 301 3.17 23.56 -6.18
N LEU A 302 2.99 22.24 -6.02
CA LEU A 302 3.95 21.42 -5.27
C LEU A 302 5.20 21.12 -6.08
N GLN A 303 5.07 20.97 -7.40
CA GLN A 303 6.19 20.63 -8.27
C GLN A 303 7.05 21.85 -8.63
N ASN A 304 8.38 21.67 -8.63
CA ASN A 304 9.30 22.68 -9.17
C ASN A 304 9.06 22.88 -10.69
N PRO A 305 8.87 24.13 -11.16
CA PRO A 305 8.64 24.41 -12.58
C PRO A 305 9.74 23.90 -13.52
N ALA A 306 10.98 23.82 -13.05
CA ALA A 306 12.12 23.36 -13.85
C ALA A 306 12.14 21.84 -14.09
N ASP A 307 11.43 21.06 -13.27
CA ASP A 307 11.40 19.60 -13.38
C ASP A 307 10.27 19.12 -14.33
N GLY A 308 10.43 17.91 -14.88
CA GLY A 308 9.36 17.19 -15.59
C GLY A 308 8.21 16.74 -14.67
N PRO A 309 7.00 16.46 -15.21
CA PRO A 309 5.81 16.10 -14.43
C PRO A 309 6.06 14.88 -13.55
N ALA A 310 5.63 14.98 -12.29
CA ALA A 310 5.59 13.86 -11.37
C ALA A 310 4.22 13.17 -11.45
N ALA A 311 4.20 11.84 -11.45
CA ALA A 311 3.02 11.00 -11.60
C ALA A 311 2.87 10.04 -10.41
N PHE A 312 1.68 9.45 -10.27
CA PHE A 312 1.36 8.47 -9.24
C PHE A 312 1.67 9.00 -7.82
N ALA A 313 1.25 10.23 -7.51
CA ALA A 313 1.45 10.81 -6.20
C ALA A 313 0.52 10.17 -5.16
N THR A 314 1.05 9.89 -3.97
CA THR A 314 0.27 9.43 -2.83
C THR A 314 0.81 10.05 -1.54
N ALA A 315 -0.09 10.56 -0.71
CA ALA A 315 0.23 11.07 0.61
C ALA A 315 0.45 9.91 1.60
N ASP A 316 1.46 10.05 2.46
CA ASP A 316 1.65 9.18 3.61
C ASP A 316 0.53 9.39 4.65
N TYR A 317 0.12 8.32 5.34
CA TYR A 317 -1.00 8.39 6.30
C TYR A 317 -0.57 8.78 7.72
N GLN A 318 0.72 8.96 8.00
CA GLN A 318 1.28 9.29 9.32
C GLN A 318 2.05 10.61 9.32
N SER A 319 2.64 10.98 8.19
CA SER A 319 3.47 12.16 8.04
C SER A 319 2.92 13.08 6.93
N ARG A 320 3.63 14.19 6.69
CA ARG A 320 3.37 15.09 5.55
C ARG A 320 4.28 14.75 4.37
N ASP A 321 4.49 13.47 4.15
CA ASP A 321 5.29 12.97 3.02
C ASP A 321 4.38 12.69 1.83
N ILE A 322 4.88 12.97 0.62
CA ILE A 322 4.24 12.59 -0.64
C ILE A 322 5.22 11.72 -1.42
N TYR A 323 4.82 10.50 -1.73
CA TYR A 323 5.58 9.63 -2.63
C TYR A 323 5.12 9.87 -4.06
N THR A 324 6.06 10.14 -4.95
CA THR A 324 5.77 10.40 -6.36
C THR A 324 6.82 9.78 -7.28
N ILE A 325 6.44 9.58 -8.53
CA ILE A 325 7.32 9.01 -9.55
C ILE A 325 7.61 10.06 -10.62
N ARG A 326 8.87 10.30 -10.91
CA ARG A 326 9.30 11.21 -11.99
C ARG A 326 10.52 10.63 -12.68
N ASN A 327 10.54 10.64 -14.01
CA ASN A 327 11.63 10.07 -14.81
C ASN A 327 12.00 8.63 -14.37
N ASN A 328 10.98 7.80 -14.15
CA ASN A 328 11.14 6.41 -13.68
C ASN A 328 11.88 6.27 -12.34
N THR A 329 11.77 7.29 -11.49
CA THR A 329 12.44 7.36 -10.18
C THR A 329 11.42 7.75 -9.12
N ILE A 330 11.44 7.05 -7.99
CA ILE A 330 10.62 7.35 -6.83
C ILE A 330 11.32 8.41 -5.99
N TYR A 331 10.55 9.43 -5.62
CA TYR A 331 10.95 10.48 -4.69
C TYR A 331 10.01 10.51 -3.49
N ASN A 332 10.56 10.87 -2.33
CA ASN A 332 9.80 11.32 -1.16
C ASN A 332 9.83 12.85 -1.13
N TRP A 333 8.66 13.49 -1.08
CA TRP A 333 8.52 14.92 -0.86
C TRP A 333 7.99 15.18 0.55
N ASN A 334 8.86 15.60 1.46
CA ASN A 334 8.46 16.04 2.78
C ASN A 334 7.94 17.49 2.73
N VAL A 335 6.66 17.68 3.04
CA VAL A 335 5.96 18.96 2.90
C VAL A 335 5.93 19.72 4.23
N ASN A 336 6.58 20.88 4.24
CA ASN A 336 6.62 21.79 5.37
C ASN A 336 5.68 22.96 5.10
N ILE A 337 4.64 23.08 5.94
CA ILE A 337 3.63 24.14 5.84
C ILE A 337 3.77 25.04 7.07
N SER A 338 3.90 26.35 6.84
CA SER A 338 3.94 27.34 7.91
C SER A 338 3.18 28.59 7.54
N ARG A 339 2.51 29.20 8.53
CA ARG A 339 1.80 30.47 8.37
C ARG A 339 2.09 31.37 9.57
N PRO A 340 3.26 32.04 9.57
CA PRO A 340 3.67 32.85 10.72
C PRO A 340 2.79 34.10 10.90
N ASP A 341 2.10 34.56 9.84
CA ASP A 341 1.26 35.74 9.84
C ASP A 341 -0.04 35.45 9.06
N PRO A 342 -1.23 35.45 9.70
CA PRO A 342 -2.50 35.19 9.03
C PRO A 342 -2.84 36.17 7.91
N SER A 343 -2.25 37.37 7.90
CA SER A 343 -2.47 38.37 6.85
C SER A 343 -1.64 38.13 5.58
N LYS A 344 -0.69 37.18 5.62
CA LYS A 344 0.18 36.84 4.51
C LYS A 344 -0.15 35.44 3.95
N PRO A 345 0.23 35.17 2.69
CA PRO A 345 0.13 33.84 2.15
C PRO A 345 0.92 32.82 2.97
N SER A 346 0.44 31.58 3.00
CA SER A 346 1.19 30.48 3.63
C SER A 346 2.53 30.26 2.93
N VAL A 347 3.52 29.78 3.69
CA VAL A 347 4.82 29.33 3.15
C VAL A 347 4.82 27.82 3.14
N VAL A 348 4.91 27.24 1.93
CA VAL A 348 5.05 25.80 1.73
C VAL A 348 6.40 25.49 1.11
N ARG A 349 7.12 24.53 1.68
CA ARG A 349 8.43 24.08 1.22
C ARG A 349 8.42 22.56 1.05
N ILE A 350 9.03 22.10 -0.04
CA ILE A 350 9.31 20.67 -0.26
C ILE A 350 10.78 20.43 0.03
N ASN A 351 11.05 19.38 0.81
CA ASN A 351 12.34 18.70 0.81
C ASN A 351 12.16 17.38 0.08
N GLU A 352 12.90 17.20 -1.01
CA GLU A 352 12.86 15.99 -1.82
C GLU A 352 14.07 15.11 -1.53
N ASP A 353 13.76 13.85 -1.25
CA ASP A 353 14.74 12.78 -1.17
C ASP A 353 14.53 11.80 -2.32
N HIS A 354 15.63 11.46 -2.99
CA HIS A 354 15.66 10.35 -3.95
C HIS A 354 15.57 9.03 -3.19
N ILE A 355 14.56 8.21 -3.51
CA ILE A 355 14.42 6.87 -2.91
C ILE A 355 15.09 5.83 -3.81
N ALA A 356 14.56 5.64 -5.02
CA ALA A 356 15.04 4.60 -5.93
C ALA A 356 14.68 4.88 -7.40
N ALA A 357 15.63 4.68 -8.30
CA ALA A 357 15.36 4.60 -9.73
C ALA A 357 14.96 3.16 -10.10
N ALA A 358 14.00 3.01 -11.01
CA ALA A 358 13.69 1.72 -11.58
C ALA A 358 14.83 1.27 -12.53
N PRO A 359 15.16 -0.04 -12.56
CA PRO A 359 16.15 -0.58 -13.47
C PRO A 359 15.84 -0.25 -14.94
N THR A 360 16.89 -0.13 -15.76
CA THR A 360 16.77 0.02 -17.21
C THR A 360 15.84 -1.03 -17.81
N GLY A 361 14.83 -0.59 -18.58
CA GLY A 361 13.85 -1.46 -19.24
C GLY A 361 12.63 -1.82 -18.39
N THR A 362 12.58 -1.38 -17.13
CA THR A 362 11.40 -1.50 -16.27
C THR A 362 10.73 -0.15 -16.10
N HIS A 363 9.43 -0.16 -15.79
CA HIS A 363 8.68 1.06 -15.48
C HIS A 363 7.84 0.85 -14.24
N PHE A 364 7.80 1.86 -13.37
CA PHE A 364 6.78 1.90 -12.34
C PHE A 364 5.41 2.14 -12.97
N PHE A 365 4.44 1.30 -12.63
CA PHE A 365 3.07 1.37 -13.16
C PHE A 365 2.05 1.85 -12.11
N GLN A 366 2.46 2.00 -10.85
CA GLN A 366 1.63 2.44 -9.73
C GLN A 366 2.50 3.16 -8.68
N SER A 367 1.87 3.92 -7.78
CA SER A 367 2.55 4.64 -6.71
C SER A 367 3.05 3.71 -5.59
N LEU A 368 3.78 4.28 -4.63
CA LEU A 368 4.01 3.65 -3.33
C LEU A 368 2.74 3.73 -2.46
N THR A 369 1.74 2.92 -2.76
CA THR A 369 0.53 2.90 -1.92
C THR A 369 0.78 2.17 -0.60
N GLU A 370 0.54 2.86 0.51
CA GLU A 370 0.35 2.23 1.82
C GLU A 370 -1.08 1.71 2.01
N SER A 371 -1.91 1.85 0.97
CA SER A 371 -3.27 1.35 0.88
C SER A 371 -3.27 -0.17 1.05
N ALA A 372 -3.41 -0.57 2.31
CA ALA A 372 -3.53 -1.93 2.78
C ALA A 372 -4.73 -1.97 3.72
#